data_AF-A0A6P7NRB1-F1
#
_entry.id   AF-A0A6P7NRB1-F1
#
_cell.length_a   1.000
_cell.length_b   1.000
_cell.length_c   1.000
_cell.angle_alpha   90.00
_cell.angle_beta   90.00
_cell.angle_gamma   90.00
#
_symmetry.space_group_name_H-M   'P 1'
#
loop_
_entity.id
_entity.type
_entity.pdbx_description
1 polymer ?
#
loop_
_entity_poly.entity_id
_entity_poly.type
_entity_poly.pdbx_seq_one_letter_code
_entity_poly.pdbx_strand_id
1 'polypeptide(L)'
;MSSASDGCRPALAAWPSTDSLERLPQNRPSSGPNPKNSLYPRDSVCSVSCQTVEPSLVPCDACRGVQSLLRRTGEALVELLRAEGLPCSLQPLLAAVEDTVGVGDMTAGDVAQWAGEQLRDTRRLAKHLQEVRGTVRPLRDQLAASEAERKQCKARLDKARNEFERETEKRQANVVQLEFSLRKAQRCVKETEQRLQEEQQQRRREMLNWEEGDARLKEKAALQQDSLQALACENKALQEKVRTLQRLEHEARCDLQERVQQLEGQISETRVLLDKESAKYRSACRQQESMQAKQRALLERVNVLDEDREDLQRQLDESEERQADLRDQLRRVAEEKEQQRAQLLKEQDLYSELHREKQILETRIGNLQNTVTELKEHVDALQERERLLVAFPELSPPTQDQPQTTGNVLLDMEQQLRANNTRIQVLEKENSTLHGSLEKLRQRAQQHASTGASPQQTSGISLPSTPLEKQQSAPTQMHSPLESSSDARAGFNNRGKEARGGDRDLEPEALGDRVSAATPSSLQVHVQSLHLNTGATVAKGRAKTHSASVGGSNYRRK
;
A
#
# COMPACT_ATOMS: atom_id res chain seq x y z
N MET A 1 2.05 23.05 -92.68
CA MET A 1 2.00 24.47 -92.27
C MET A 1 3.01 24.60 -91.14
N SER A 2 4.09 25.36 -91.24
CA SER A 2 4.59 26.21 -92.33
C SER A 2 6.14 26.19 -92.27
N SER A 3 6.90 26.05 -93.37
CA SER A 3 7.20 26.99 -94.46
C SER A 3 8.24 28.07 -94.12
N ALA A 4 9.52 27.79 -94.42
CA ALA A 4 10.63 28.70 -94.78
C ALA A 4 11.72 27.79 -95.42
N SER A 5 12.34 28.06 -96.59
CA SER A 5 13.17 29.21 -97.00
C SER A 5 14.51 29.29 -96.25
N ASP A 6 15.69 29.38 -96.87
CA ASP A 6 16.06 29.33 -98.32
C ASP A 6 17.55 28.93 -98.46
N GLY A 7 18.01 28.50 -99.65
CA GLY A 7 19.44 28.13 -99.88
C GLY A 7 19.75 27.67 -101.30
N CYS A 8 20.89 28.09 -101.89
CA CYS A 8 21.07 28.12 -103.35
C CYS A 8 22.41 27.56 -103.88
N ARG A 9 22.42 27.18 -105.18
CA ARG A 9 23.53 26.69 -106.04
C ARG A 9 24.02 25.25 -105.79
N PRO A 10 24.37 24.52 -106.87
CA PRO A 10 25.73 24.58 -107.44
C PRO A 10 25.81 25.26 -108.82
N ALA A 11 26.91 25.05 -109.55
CA ALA A 11 27.32 25.82 -110.74
C ALA A 11 27.58 24.94 -111.99
N LEU A 12 27.86 25.61 -113.13
CA LEU A 12 28.74 25.26 -114.27
C LEU A 12 29.19 23.78 -114.42
N ALA A 13 29.12 23.11 -115.58
CA ALA A 13 28.91 23.52 -116.98
C ALA A 13 28.25 22.32 -117.76
N ALA A 14 28.12 22.22 -119.09
CA ALA A 14 28.71 22.95 -120.22
C ALA A 14 27.84 22.91 -121.50
N TRP A 15 28.19 23.75 -122.46
CA TRP A 15 27.91 23.63 -123.91
C TRP A 15 29.04 22.80 -124.57
N PRO A 16 28.95 22.29 -125.83
CA PRO A 16 28.22 22.85 -126.99
C PRO A 16 27.48 21.74 -127.81
N SER A 17 27.04 21.91 -129.07
CA SER A 17 27.10 23.07 -129.97
C SER A 17 25.87 23.12 -130.89
N THR A 18 25.40 24.31 -131.21
CA THR A 18 24.61 24.58 -132.42
C THR A 18 25.41 25.52 -133.31
N ASP A 19 25.70 25.12 -134.54
CA ASP A 19 26.02 26.07 -135.59
C ASP A 19 25.38 25.61 -136.90
N SER A 20 24.90 26.56 -137.69
CA SER A 20 24.08 26.34 -138.89
C SER A 20 24.01 27.61 -139.71
N LEU A 21 24.92 27.74 -140.67
CA LEU A 21 24.92 28.86 -141.62
C LEU A 21 25.53 28.46 -142.97
N GLU A 22 24.79 27.65 -143.71
CA GLU A 22 24.98 27.55 -145.16
C GLU A 22 24.89 28.95 -145.78
N ARG A 23 25.83 29.29 -146.67
CA ARG A 23 25.82 30.55 -147.41
C ARG A 23 25.72 30.26 -148.90
N LEU A 24 24.58 30.64 -149.51
CA LEU A 24 24.25 30.35 -150.90
C LEU A 24 25.31 30.89 -151.89
N PRO A 25 25.64 30.13 -152.97
CA PRO A 25 26.47 30.63 -154.07
C PRO A 25 25.69 31.60 -154.98
N GLN A 26 26.41 32.47 -155.68
CA GLN A 26 25.84 33.35 -156.70
C GLN A 26 25.94 32.75 -158.12
N ASN A 27 24.84 32.88 -158.88
CA ASN A 27 24.75 33.08 -160.34
C ASN A 27 25.98 32.67 -161.19
N ARG A 28 25.89 31.69 -162.09
CA ARG A 28 25.10 31.78 -163.35
C ARG A 28 24.79 30.39 -163.97
N PRO A 29 23.81 30.30 -164.89
CA PRO A 29 23.33 29.02 -165.43
C PRO A 29 23.99 28.56 -166.74
N SER A 30 23.95 27.22 -166.91
CA SER A 30 23.79 26.41 -168.13
C SER A 30 24.24 26.90 -169.52
N SER A 31 25.11 26.08 -170.12
CA SER A 31 24.85 25.29 -171.34
C SER A 31 24.31 25.95 -172.62
N GLY A 32 24.99 25.69 -173.74
CA GLY A 32 24.33 25.54 -175.05
C GLY A 32 23.53 24.22 -175.15
N PRO A 33 23.14 23.74 -176.36
CA PRO A 33 23.62 24.15 -177.68
C PRO A 33 22.49 24.42 -178.72
N ASN A 34 22.89 24.55 -180.00
CA ASN A 34 22.10 24.28 -181.21
C ASN A 34 20.97 25.24 -181.60
N PRO A 35 20.47 25.21 -182.87
CA PRO A 35 21.03 24.55 -184.08
C PRO A 35 21.09 25.49 -185.32
N LYS A 36 21.30 24.88 -186.50
CA LYS A 36 20.95 25.36 -187.87
C LYS A 36 22.00 26.14 -188.66
N ASN A 37 23.00 25.41 -189.14
CA ASN A 37 23.24 25.42 -190.58
C ASN A 37 21.98 24.88 -191.30
N SER A 38 21.44 25.58 -192.29
CA SER A 38 20.72 24.95 -193.41
C SER A 38 20.76 25.83 -194.65
N LEU A 39 21.58 25.35 -195.57
CA LEU A 39 21.93 25.73 -196.93
C LEU A 39 20.81 26.30 -197.84
N TYR A 40 21.27 26.96 -198.91
CA TYR A 40 20.61 27.27 -200.19
C TYR A 40 19.58 28.41 -200.23
N PRO A 41 19.38 29.04 -201.41
CA PRO A 41 20.41 29.43 -202.39
C PRO A 41 20.27 30.91 -202.82
N ARG A 42 21.32 31.49 -203.42
CA ARG A 42 21.19 32.74 -204.18
C ARG A 42 22.19 32.89 -205.33
N ASP A 43 22.19 31.91 -206.21
CA ASP A 43 22.72 32.11 -207.56
C ASP A 43 21.89 33.14 -208.35
N SER A 44 22.58 33.85 -209.24
CA SER A 44 22.09 34.50 -210.45
C SER A 44 20.69 35.15 -210.45
N VAL A 45 20.67 36.48 -210.47
CA VAL A 45 19.98 37.17 -211.57
C VAL A 45 20.96 38.14 -212.21
N CYS A 46 21.20 37.97 -213.51
CA CYS A 46 22.16 38.76 -214.28
C CYS A 46 21.74 40.24 -214.38
N SER A 47 22.68 41.15 -214.13
CA SER A 47 22.58 42.54 -214.59
C SER A 47 22.96 42.62 -216.07
N VAL A 48 22.12 42.03 -216.94
CA VAL A 48 22.21 42.22 -218.38
C VAL A 48 21.29 43.37 -218.76
N SER A 49 21.83 44.35 -219.47
CA SER A 49 21.10 45.51 -219.98
C SER A 49 20.21 45.11 -221.18
N CYS A 50 19.06 44.51 -220.90
CA CYS A 50 18.01 44.31 -221.90
C CYS A 50 17.32 45.65 -222.19
N GLN A 51 17.24 46.02 -223.46
CA GLN A 51 16.54 47.23 -223.91
C GLN A 51 15.02 47.07 -223.77
N THR A 52 14.31 48.19 -223.75
CA THR A 52 12.87 48.29 -223.49
C THR A 52 12.00 47.45 -224.43
N VAL A 53 11.21 46.56 -223.84
CA VAL A 53 9.87 46.18 -224.32
C VAL A 53 8.91 46.51 -223.17
N GLU A 54 7.69 46.97 -223.48
CA GLU A 54 6.78 47.52 -222.47
C GLU A 54 6.38 46.49 -221.39
N PRO A 55 6.26 46.90 -220.11
CA PRO A 55 6.06 45.97 -219.01
C PRO A 55 4.62 45.45 -218.95
N SER A 56 4.47 44.12 -218.95
CA SER A 56 3.23 43.48 -218.50
C SER A 56 2.94 43.89 -217.05
N LEU A 57 1.76 44.47 -216.80
CA LEU A 57 1.33 44.94 -215.47
C LEU A 57 0.87 43.81 -214.53
N VAL A 58 1.15 42.55 -214.87
CA VAL A 58 0.76 41.36 -214.09
C VAL A 58 1.97 40.80 -213.34
N PRO A 59 1.94 40.68 -211.99
CA PRO A 59 3.04 40.10 -211.24
C PRO A 59 3.12 38.57 -211.41
N CYS A 60 4.31 38.01 -211.26
CA CYS A 60 4.53 36.57 -211.43
C CYS A 60 3.99 35.73 -210.25
N ASP A 61 3.84 34.42 -210.47
CA ASP A 61 3.27 33.48 -209.49
C ASP A 61 3.98 33.50 -208.13
N ALA A 62 5.29 33.75 -208.10
CA ALA A 62 6.05 33.90 -206.86
C ALA A 62 5.59 35.12 -206.04
N CYS A 63 5.31 36.25 -206.71
CA CYS A 63 4.75 37.44 -206.07
C CYS A 63 3.31 37.19 -205.60
N ARG A 64 2.46 36.55 -206.41
CA ARG A 64 1.09 36.18 -206.02
C ARG A 64 1.09 35.20 -204.83
N GLY A 65 2.01 34.24 -204.79
CA GLY A 65 2.21 33.33 -203.66
C GLY A 65 2.63 34.05 -202.37
N VAL A 66 3.55 35.02 -202.47
CA VAL A 66 3.93 35.89 -201.34
C VAL A 66 2.73 36.71 -200.85
N GLN A 67 1.94 37.30 -201.75
CA GLN A 67 0.73 38.05 -201.38
C GLN A 67 -0.33 37.17 -200.71
N SER A 68 -0.58 35.96 -201.21
CA SER A 68 -1.52 35.01 -200.60
C SER A 68 -1.07 34.58 -199.21
N LEU A 69 0.23 34.29 -199.03
CA LEU A 69 0.79 34.01 -197.71
C LEU A 69 0.64 35.23 -196.78
N LEU A 70 0.88 36.44 -197.29
CA LEU A 70 0.81 37.68 -196.54
C LEU A 70 -0.63 38.02 -196.10
N ARG A 71 -1.67 37.76 -196.91
CA ARG A 71 -3.06 37.90 -196.46
C ARG A 71 -3.36 36.93 -195.30
N ARG A 72 -3.04 35.64 -195.49
CA ARG A 72 -3.25 34.57 -194.50
C ARG A 72 -2.49 34.75 -193.18
N THR A 73 -1.25 35.25 -193.20
CA THR A 73 -0.53 35.58 -191.95
C THR A 73 -1.10 36.83 -191.28
N GLY A 74 -1.73 37.72 -192.04
CA GLY A 74 -2.44 38.89 -191.52
C GLY A 74 -3.71 38.47 -190.78
N GLU A 75 -4.57 37.69 -191.45
CA GLU A 75 -5.80 37.11 -190.90
C GLU A 75 -5.55 36.42 -189.54
N ALA A 76 -4.61 35.46 -189.50
CA ALA A 76 -4.25 34.74 -188.28
C ALA A 76 -3.69 35.65 -187.17
N LEU A 77 -2.97 36.73 -187.52
CA LEU A 77 -2.48 37.70 -186.55
C LEU A 77 -3.60 38.58 -185.99
N VAL A 78 -4.63 38.89 -186.80
CA VAL A 78 -5.84 39.59 -186.31
C VAL A 78 -6.61 38.70 -185.34
N GLU A 79 -6.78 37.41 -185.65
CA GLU A 79 -7.44 36.46 -184.74
C GLU A 79 -6.70 36.31 -183.41
N LEU A 80 -5.37 36.15 -183.45
CA LEU A 80 -4.54 36.08 -182.25
C LEU A 80 -4.62 37.36 -181.40
N LEU A 81 -4.49 38.54 -182.01
CA LEU A 81 -4.64 39.80 -181.28
C LEU A 81 -6.03 39.95 -180.68
N ARG A 82 -7.09 39.60 -181.42
CA ARG A 82 -8.49 39.64 -180.96
C ARG A 82 -8.73 38.69 -179.80
N ALA A 83 -8.15 37.49 -179.81
CA ALA A 83 -8.25 36.50 -178.74
C ALA A 83 -7.58 36.97 -177.44
N GLU A 84 -6.42 37.64 -177.54
CA GLU A 84 -5.70 38.25 -176.42
C GLU A 84 -6.24 39.65 -176.02
N GLY A 85 -7.35 40.10 -176.63
CA GLY A 85 -7.98 41.41 -176.35
C GLY A 85 -7.19 42.63 -176.81
N LEU A 86 -6.20 42.44 -177.68
CA LEU A 86 -5.29 43.47 -178.19
C LEU A 86 -5.86 44.12 -179.48
N PRO A 87 -5.73 45.44 -179.67
CA PRO A 87 -6.11 46.07 -180.92
C PRO A 87 -5.22 45.60 -182.07
N CYS A 88 -5.75 45.57 -183.29
CA CYS A 88 -5.06 45.15 -184.51
C CYS A 88 -4.97 46.30 -185.51
N SER A 89 -3.77 46.53 -186.05
CA SER A 89 -3.45 47.60 -187.00
C SER A 89 -3.67 47.16 -188.46
N LEU A 90 -3.70 45.86 -188.73
CA LEU A 90 -4.08 45.28 -190.03
C LEU A 90 -5.59 45.28 -190.30
N GLN A 91 -6.43 45.29 -189.26
CA GLN A 91 -7.87 45.07 -189.43
C GLN A 91 -8.56 46.10 -190.37
N PRO A 92 -8.17 47.40 -190.40
CA PRO A 92 -8.66 48.33 -191.41
C PRO A 92 -8.13 48.06 -192.83
N LEU A 93 -6.92 47.50 -192.97
CA LEU A 93 -6.33 47.15 -194.27
C LEU A 93 -6.97 45.89 -194.87
N LEU A 94 -7.32 44.90 -194.04
CA LEU A 94 -8.06 43.72 -194.47
C LEU A 94 -9.38 44.12 -195.15
N ALA A 95 -10.22 44.90 -194.47
CA ALA A 95 -11.45 45.43 -195.05
C ALA A 95 -11.18 46.21 -196.36
N ALA A 96 -10.22 47.14 -196.36
CA ALA A 96 -9.90 47.93 -197.54
C ALA A 96 -9.42 47.08 -198.74
N VAL A 97 -8.69 45.99 -198.53
CA VAL A 97 -8.15 45.12 -199.59
C VAL A 97 -9.16 44.04 -200.01
N GLU A 98 -10.10 43.64 -199.15
CA GLU A 98 -11.29 42.89 -199.56
C GLU A 98 -12.18 43.74 -200.48
N ASP A 99 -12.47 44.99 -200.08
CA ASP A 99 -13.33 45.92 -200.83
C ASP A 99 -12.72 46.38 -202.17
N THR A 100 -11.38 46.52 -202.27
CA THR A 100 -10.71 47.06 -203.47
C THR A 100 -9.95 46.04 -204.32
N VAL A 101 -9.57 44.88 -203.75
CA VAL A 101 -8.65 43.90 -204.40
C VAL A 101 -9.20 42.47 -204.32
N GLY A 102 -10.51 42.32 -204.55
CA GLY A 102 -11.18 41.02 -204.68
C GLY A 102 -10.85 40.23 -205.95
N VAL A 103 -10.35 40.89 -207.01
CA VAL A 103 -10.00 40.25 -208.31
C VAL A 103 -8.66 40.76 -208.87
N GLY A 104 -7.76 41.24 -208.01
CA GLY A 104 -6.48 41.82 -208.41
C GLY A 104 -5.29 41.33 -207.56
N ASP A 105 -4.08 41.63 -208.03
CA ASP A 105 -2.87 41.51 -207.23
C ASP A 105 -2.59 42.83 -206.49
N MET A 106 -2.05 42.72 -205.28
CA MET A 106 -1.65 43.88 -204.47
C MET A 106 -0.49 44.63 -205.13
N THR A 107 -0.47 45.96 -205.01
CA THR A 107 0.69 46.75 -205.46
C THR A 107 1.88 46.55 -204.53
N ALA A 108 3.08 46.93 -204.99
CA ALA A 108 4.27 46.93 -204.14
C ALA A 108 4.13 47.84 -202.90
N GLY A 109 3.29 48.90 -202.98
CA GLY A 109 2.96 49.76 -201.85
C GLY A 109 2.12 49.04 -200.80
N ASP A 110 1.04 48.38 -201.23
CA ASP A 110 0.14 47.66 -200.33
C ASP A 110 0.87 46.51 -199.61
N VAL A 111 1.72 45.77 -200.34
CA VAL A 111 2.56 44.70 -199.78
C VAL A 111 3.51 45.24 -198.71
N ALA A 112 4.15 46.40 -198.96
CA ALA A 112 5.04 47.04 -198.00
C ALA A 112 4.29 47.56 -196.76
N GLN A 113 3.12 48.17 -196.96
CA GLN A 113 2.26 48.67 -195.87
C GLN A 113 1.73 47.53 -195.00
N TRP A 114 1.23 46.47 -195.61
CA TRP A 114 0.70 45.28 -194.92
C TRP A 114 1.79 44.53 -194.15
N ALA A 115 2.99 44.38 -194.72
CA ALA A 115 4.15 43.87 -194.00
C ALA A 115 4.56 44.79 -192.82
N GLY A 116 4.43 46.12 -192.99
CA GLY A 116 4.66 47.12 -191.95
C GLY A 116 3.69 47.00 -190.77
N GLU A 117 2.39 46.88 -191.03
CA GLU A 117 1.38 46.68 -189.99
C GLU A 117 1.47 45.28 -189.36
N GLN A 118 1.76 44.22 -190.12
CA GLN A 118 2.10 42.89 -189.56
C GLN A 118 3.26 42.97 -188.57
N LEU A 119 4.31 43.72 -188.91
CA LEU A 119 5.47 43.88 -188.03
C LEU A 119 5.12 44.68 -186.77
N ARG A 120 4.25 45.70 -186.86
CA ARG A 120 3.74 46.45 -185.69
C ARG A 120 2.87 45.58 -184.78
N ASP A 121 1.96 44.81 -185.36
CA ASP A 121 1.04 43.92 -184.65
C ASP A 121 1.78 42.73 -184.02
N THR A 122 2.77 42.16 -184.71
CA THR A 122 3.67 41.13 -184.17
C THR A 122 4.50 41.70 -183.00
N ARG A 123 4.97 42.95 -183.10
CA ARG A 123 5.65 43.64 -181.98
C ARG A 123 4.71 43.91 -180.79
N ARG A 124 3.43 44.21 -181.05
CA ARG A 124 2.40 44.39 -180.00
C ARG A 124 2.14 43.09 -179.26
N LEU A 125 1.98 41.97 -179.97
CA LEU A 125 1.85 40.64 -179.39
C LEU A 125 3.12 40.22 -178.64
N ALA A 126 4.31 40.45 -179.21
CA ALA A 126 5.58 40.15 -178.55
C ALA A 126 5.78 40.94 -177.25
N LYS A 127 5.40 42.23 -177.23
CA LYS A 127 5.38 43.06 -176.01
C LYS A 127 4.41 42.49 -174.98
N HIS A 128 3.17 42.18 -175.36
CA HIS A 128 2.18 41.62 -174.45
C HIS A 128 2.66 40.28 -173.84
N LEU A 129 3.17 39.36 -174.67
CA LEU A 129 3.76 38.11 -174.21
C LEU A 129 4.97 38.32 -173.27
N GLN A 130 5.75 39.39 -173.46
CA GLN A 130 6.83 39.77 -172.55
C GLN A 130 6.29 40.33 -171.22
N GLU A 131 5.22 41.13 -171.24
CA GLU A 131 4.55 41.66 -170.04
C GLU A 131 3.89 40.54 -169.23
N VAL A 132 3.16 39.61 -169.88
CA VAL A 132 2.57 38.42 -169.24
C VAL A 132 3.65 37.49 -168.67
N ARG A 133 4.74 37.23 -169.40
CA ARG A 133 5.88 36.48 -168.84
C ARG A 133 6.54 37.22 -167.67
N GLY A 134 6.54 38.55 -167.71
CA GLY A 134 7.02 39.43 -166.65
C GLY A 134 6.18 39.40 -165.37
N THR A 135 4.86 39.17 -165.45
CA THR A 135 3.96 39.07 -164.28
C THR A 135 3.82 37.63 -163.76
N VAL A 136 3.87 36.61 -164.62
CA VAL A 136 3.75 35.19 -164.23
C VAL A 136 4.81 34.76 -163.22
N ARG A 137 6.04 35.28 -163.31
CA ARG A 137 7.08 34.95 -162.32
C ARG A 137 6.80 35.57 -160.93
N PRO A 138 6.62 36.90 -160.77
CA PRO A 138 6.18 37.50 -159.52
C PRO A 138 4.94 36.84 -158.91
N LEU A 139 3.93 36.45 -159.71
CA LEU A 139 2.73 35.76 -159.21
C LEU A 139 3.05 34.35 -158.67
N ARG A 140 3.97 33.60 -159.29
CA ARG A 140 4.45 32.31 -158.77
C ARG A 140 5.27 32.49 -157.49
N ASP A 141 6.12 33.50 -157.45
CA ASP A 141 6.96 33.81 -156.28
C ASP A 141 6.09 34.26 -155.09
N GLN A 142 5.04 35.07 -155.33
CA GLN A 142 4.01 35.43 -154.35
C GLN A 142 3.16 34.23 -153.89
N LEU A 143 2.73 33.37 -154.81
CA LEU A 143 2.01 32.14 -154.46
C LEU A 143 2.86 31.25 -153.55
N ALA A 144 4.13 31.03 -153.89
CA ALA A 144 5.08 30.26 -153.09
C ALA A 144 5.32 30.88 -151.70
N ALA A 145 5.40 32.21 -151.60
CA ALA A 145 5.47 32.92 -150.33
C ALA A 145 4.21 32.71 -149.47
N SER A 146 3.01 32.94 -150.03
CA SER A 146 1.74 32.71 -149.33
C SER A 146 1.53 31.25 -148.90
N GLU A 147 2.03 30.29 -149.68
CA GLU A 147 2.08 28.88 -149.33
C GLU A 147 2.99 28.62 -148.13
N ALA A 148 4.17 29.25 -148.09
CA ALA A 148 5.13 29.13 -146.99
C ALA A 148 4.58 29.78 -145.70
N GLU A 149 3.98 30.96 -145.80
CA GLU A 149 3.25 31.62 -144.71
C GLU A 149 2.09 30.76 -144.20
N ARG A 150 1.28 30.19 -145.10
CA ARG A 150 0.20 29.25 -144.74
C ARG A 150 0.74 28.00 -144.03
N LYS A 151 1.87 27.45 -144.47
CA LYS A 151 2.54 26.30 -143.81
C LYS A 151 3.06 26.69 -142.42
N GLN A 152 3.68 27.87 -142.28
CA GLN A 152 4.16 28.40 -141.01
C GLN A 152 3.01 28.71 -140.03
N CYS A 153 1.91 29.32 -140.49
CA CYS A 153 0.74 29.60 -139.67
C CYS A 153 0.06 28.31 -139.19
N LYS A 154 -0.04 27.27 -140.03
CA LYS A 154 -0.50 25.94 -139.59
C LYS A 154 0.41 25.38 -138.50
N ALA A 155 1.72 25.32 -138.72
CA ALA A 155 2.67 24.84 -137.70
C ALA A 155 2.62 25.63 -136.37
N ARG A 156 2.36 26.95 -136.42
CA ARG A 156 2.11 27.78 -135.23
C ARG A 156 0.80 27.42 -134.52
N LEU A 157 -0.29 27.22 -135.26
CA LEU A 157 -1.58 26.79 -134.71
C LEU A 157 -1.50 25.39 -134.10
N ASP A 158 -0.87 24.44 -134.81
CA ASP A 158 -0.68 23.08 -134.32
C ASP A 158 0.18 23.07 -133.05
N LYS A 159 1.26 23.88 -132.99
CA LYS A 159 2.04 24.06 -131.76
C LYS A 159 1.19 24.63 -130.62
N ALA A 160 0.49 25.74 -130.85
CA ALA A 160 -0.33 26.39 -129.82
C ALA A 160 -1.47 25.49 -129.32
N ARG A 161 -2.08 24.69 -130.20
CA ARG A 161 -3.07 23.67 -129.86
C ARG A 161 -2.47 22.59 -128.95
N ASN A 162 -1.32 22.01 -129.34
CA ASN A 162 -0.62 21.01 -128.55
C ASN A 162 -0.11 21.56 -127.19
N GLU A 163 0.13 22.87 -127.10
CA GLU A 163 0.47 23.54 -125.83
C GLU A 163 -0.77 23.75 -124.95
N PHE A 164 -1.90 24.16 -125.54
CA PHE A 164 -3.19 24.28 -124.86
C PHE A 164 -3.72 22.94 -124.34
N GLU A 165 -3.71 21.88 -125.16
CA GLU A 165 -4.18 20.55 -124.78
C GLU A 165 -3.40 20.03 -123.56
N ARG A 166 -2.06 20.02 -123.61
CA ARG A 166 -1.21 19.64 -122.45
C ARG A 166 -1.44 20.51 -121.21
N GLU A 167 -1.72 21.79 -121.40
CA GLU A 167 -2.01 22.71 -120.29
C GLU A 167 -3.39 22.45 -119.68
N THR A 168 -4.39 22.04 -120.48
CA THR A 168 -5.68 21.56 -119.95
C THR A 168 -5.56 20.22 -119.23
N GLU A 169 -4.75 19.28 -119.73
CA GLU A 169 -4.45 18.00 -119.05
C GLU A 169 -3.82 18.23 -117.67
N LYS A 170 -2.78 19.08 -117.58
CA LYS A 170 -2.17 19.48 -116.30
C LYS A 170 -3.19 20.09 -115.34
N ARG A 171 -4.07 20.98 -115.84
CA ARG A 171 -5.10 21.61 -115.01
C ARG A 171 -6.12 20.60 -114.51
N GLN A 172 -6.55 19.65 -115.34
CA GLN A 172 -7.43 18.55 -114.93
C GLN A 172 -6.76 17.66 -113.87
N ALA A 173 -5.51 17.25 -114.09
CA ALA A 173 -4.75 16.47 -113.11
C ALA A 173 -4.60 17.21 -111.77
N ASN A 174 -4.27 18.51 -111.79
CA ASN A 174 -4.19 19.35 -110.61
C ASN A 174 -5.54 19.47 -109.89
N VAL A 175 -6.66 19.63 -110.62
CA VAL A 175 -8.01 19.65 -110.03
C VAL A 175 -8.34 18.33 -109.33
N VAL A 176 -8.09 17.18 -109.98
CA VAL A 176 -8.33 15.85 -109.38
C VAL A 176 -7.46 15.63 -108.14
N GLN A 177 -6.19 16.05 -108.18
CA GLN A 177 -5.29 15.99 -107.02
C GLN A 177 -5.76 16.89 -105.87
N LEU A 178 -6.21 18.11 -106.17
CA LEU A 178 -6.75 19.03 -105.18
C LEU A 178 -8.06 18.51 -104.57
N GLU A 179 -8.99 18.00 -105.37
CA GLU A 179 -10.21 17.34 -104.89
C GLU A 179 -9.91 16.16 -103.97
N PHE A 180 -8.95 15.30 -104.34
CA PHE A 180 -8.54 14.17 -103.50
C PHE A 180 -7.93 14.66 -102.18
N SER A 181 -7.09 15.70 -102.22
CA SER A 181 -6.50 16.30 -101.02
C SER A 181 -7.58 16.91 -100.10
N LEU A 182 -8.58 17.58 -100.68
CA LEU A 182 -9.72 18.16 -99.97
C LEU A 182 -10.60 17.07 -99.33
N ARG A 183 -10.94 16.01 -100.07
CA ARG A 183 -11.69 14.84 -99.55
C ARG A 183 -10.90 14.06 -98.49
N LYS A 184 -9.56 14.14 -98.48
CA LYS A 184 -8.71 13.59 -97.41
C LYS A 184 -8.73 14.49 -96.17
N ALA A 185 -8.57 15.81 -96.36
CA ALA A 185 -8.62 16.80 -95.28
C ALA A 185 -9.99 16.81 -94.58
N GLN A 186 -11.09 16.82 -95.35
CA GLN A 186 -12.47 16.78 -94.83
C GLN A 186 -12.77 15.53 -93.98
N ARG A 187 -12.21 14.36 -94.34
CA ARG A 187 -12.33 13.15 -93.52
C ARG A 187 -11.52 13.27 -92.23
N CYS A 188 -10.27 13.70 -92.33
CA CYS A 188 -9.40 13.92 -91.16
C CYS A 188 -10.02 14.92 -90.17
N VAL A 189 -10.60 16.03 -90.64
CA VAL A 189 -11.34 16.99 -89.82
C VAL A 189 -12.50 16.31 -89.10
N LYS A 190 -13.39 15.61 -89.83
CA LYS A 190 -14.53 14.89 -89.23
C LYS A 190 -14.12 13.83 -88.20
N GLU A 191 -13.04 13.10 -88.46
CA GLU A 191 -12.47 12.14 -87.52
C GLU A 191 -11.94 12.83 -86.24
N THR A 192 -11.33 14.02 -86.35
CA THR A 192 -10.91 14.81 -85.18
C THR A 192 -12.08 15.47 -84.43
N GLU A 193 -13.12 15.91 -85.14
CA GLU A 193 -14.35 16.46 -84.55
C GLU A 193 -15.08 15.39 -83.74
N GLN A 194 -15.21 14.17 -84.29
CA GLN A 194 -15.81 13.02 -83.60
C GLN A 194 -15.04 12.66 -82.33
N ARG A 195 -13.70 12.50 -82.41
CA ARG A 195 -12.86 12.22 -81.24
C ARG A 195 -12.96 13.31 -80.17
N LEU A 196 -12.97 14.59 -80.58
CA LEU A 196 -13.14 15.71 -79.65
C LEU A 196 -14.53 15.70 -78.99
N GLN A 197 -15.58 15.31 -79.73
CA GLN A 197 -16.93 15.17 -79.19
C GLN A 197 -17.03 14.01 -78.20
N GLU A 198 -16.41 12.87 -78.50
CA GLU A 198 -16.28 11.71 -77.61
C GLU A 198 -15.51 12.06 -76.33
N GLU A 199 -14.35 12.72 -76.45
CA GLU A 199 -13.59 13.25 -75.32
C GLU A 199 -14.41 14.21 -74.45
N GLN A 200 -15.18 15.12 -75.05
CA GLN A 200 -16.04 16.02 -74.29
C GLN A 200 -17.17 15.27 -73.58
N GLN A 201 -17.76 14.24 -74.20
CA GLN A 201 -18.74 13.37 -73.54
C GLN A 201 -18.09 12.60 -72.38
N GLN A 202 -16.87 12.09 -72.57
CA GLN A 202 -16.12 11.40 -71.54
C GLN A 202 -15.80 12.33 -70.36
N ARG A 203 -15.24 13.52 -70.60
CA ARG A 203 -14.97 14.51 -69.55
C ARG A 203 -16.24 14.94 -68.81
N ARG A 204 -17.40 15.02 -69.48
CA ARG A 204 -18.70 15.27 -68.82
C ARG A 204 -19.15 14.10 -67.93
N ARG A 205 -18.96 12.84 -68.36
CA ARG A 205 -19.23 11.66 -67.51
C ARG A 205 -18.30 11.59 -66.30
N GLU A 206 -17.02 11.91 -66.49
CA GLU A 206 -16.02 11.95 -65.42
C GLU A 206 -16.34 13.06 -64.41
N MET A 207 -16.68 14.26 -64.88
CA MET A 207 -17.13 15.39 -64.04
C MET A 207 -18.30 14.99 -63.15
N LEU A 208 -19.39 14.46 -63.72
CA LEU A 208 -20.56 14.01 -62.97
C LEU A 208 -20.22 12.91 -61.94
N ASN A 209 -19.35 11.95 -62.30
CA ASN A 209 -18.90 10.90 -61.38
C ASN A 209 -18.03 11.46 -60.22
N TRP A 210 -17.23 12.50 -60.46
CA TRP A 210 -16.50 13.20 -59.40
C TRP A 210 -17.42 14.03 -58.51
N GLU A 211 -18.43 14.71 -59.08
CA GLU A 211 -19.45 15.45 -58.34
C GLU A 211 -20.32 14.54 -57.47
N GLU A 212 -20.75 13.38 -57.99
CA GLU A 212 -21.40 12.33 -57.20
C GLU A 212 -20.48 11.81 -56.08
N GLY A 213 -19.19 11.60 -56.38
CA GLY A 213 -18.20 11.16 -55.41
C GLY A 213 -18.02 12.15 -54.25
N ASP A 214 -17.89 13.44 -54.56
CA ASP A 214 -17.81 14.54 -53.61
C ASP A 214 -19.09 14.69 -52.78
N ALA A 215 -20.27 14.60 -53.40
CA ALA A 215 -21.55 14.62 -52.69
C ALA A 215 -21.66 13.46 -51.67
N ARG A 216 -21.31 12.23 -52.08
CA ARG A 216 -21.28 11.04 -51.20
C ARG A 216 -20.22 11.13 -50.10
N LEU A 217 -19.16 11.92 -50.28
CA LEU A 217 -18.15 12.19 -49.24
C LEU A 217 -18.64 13.26 -48.25
N LYS A 218 -19.29 14.33 -48.74
CA LYS A 218 -19.91 15.37 -47.91
C LYS A 218 -21.04 14.80 -47.03
N GLU A 219 -21.88 13.94 -47.58
CA GLU A 219 -22.91 13.19 -46.83
C GLU A 219 -22.28 12.37 -45.69
N LYS A 220 -21.23 11.60 -45.97
CA LYS A 220 -20.52 10.81 -44.94
C LYS A 220 -19.83 11.68 -43.89
N ALA A 221 -19.28 12.82 -44.29
CA ALA A 221 -18.66 13.78 -43.37
C ALA A 221 -19.70 14.39 -42.43
N ALA A 222 -20.89 14.75 -42.93
CA ALA A 222 -22.01 15.22 -42.11
C ALA A 222 -22.47 14.14 -41.11
N LEU A 223 -22.72 12.91 -41.56
CA LEU A 223 -23.12 11.79 -40.69
C LEU A 223 -22.06 11.48 -39.61
N GLN A 224 -20.77 11.61 -39.93
CA GLN A 224 -19.68 11.46 -38.95
C GLN A 224 -19.63 12.65 -37.97
N GLN A 225 -19.86 13.88 -38.44
CA GLN A 225 -19.94 15.07 -37.60
C GLN A 225 -21.12 14.99 -36.62
N ASP A 226 -22.30 14.57 -37.07
CA ASP A 226 -23.49 14.39 -36.24
C ASP A 226 -23.27 13.29 -35.18
N SER A 227 -22.63 12.17 -35.56
CA SER A 227 -22.24 11.11 -34.62
C SER A 227 -21.25 11.61 -33.56
N LEU A 228 -20.26 12.42 -33.94
CA LEU A 228 -19.32 13.04 -33.01
C LEU A 228 -20.01 14.06 -32.08
N GLN A 229 -21.00 14.80 -32.57
CA GLN A 229 -21.80 15.71 -31.73
C GLN A 229 -22.67 14.95 -30.73
N ALA A 230 -23.32 13.85 -31.14
CA ALA A 230 -24.08 12.98 -30.25
C ALA A 230 -23.18 12.42 -29.12
N LEU A 231 -22.04 11.83 -29.47
CA LEU A 231 -21.06 11.32 -28.50
C LEU A 231 -20.49 12.42 -27.58
N ALA A 232 -20.32 13.65 -28.08
CA ALA A 232 -19.90 14.79 -27.25
C ALA A 232 -20.99 15.23 -26.25
N CYS A 233 -22.26 15.12 -26.62
CA CYS A 233 -23.40 15.37 -25.72
C CYS A 233 -23.55 14.26 -24.67
N GLU A 234 -23.42 12.99 -25.07
CA GLU A 234 -23.39 11.85 -24.13
C GLU A 234 -22.24 11.97 -23.12
N ASN A 235 -21.04 12.32 -23.58
CA ASN A 235 -19.87 12.52 -22.71
C ASN A 235 -20.10 13.63 -21.69
N LYS A 236 -20.68 14.77 -22.09
CA LYS A 236 -21.09 15.85 -21.16
C LYS A 236 -22.10 15.35 -20.12
N ALA A 237 -23.16 14.65 -20.54
CA ALA A 237 -24.16 14.10 -19.64
C ALA A 237 -23.59 13.04 -18.68
N LEU A 238 -22.58 12.26 -19.10
CA LEU A 238 -21.85 11.34 -18.23
C LEU A 238 -20.94 12.07 -17.24
N GLN A 239 -20.24 13.14 -17.64
CA GLN A 239 -19.46 13.99 -16.74
C GLN A 239 -20.35 14.64 -15.67
N GLU A 240 -21.54 15.11 -16.05
CA GLU A 240 -22.51 15.68 -15.11
C GLU A 240 -23.03 14.63 -14.11
N LYS A 241 -23.36 13.42 -14.58
CA LYS A 241 -23.71 12.28 -13.71
C LYS A 241 -22.60 11.94 -12.72
N VAL A 242 -21.34 11.89 -13.17
CA VAL A 242 -20.18 11.68 -12.29
C VAL A 242 -20.07 12.81 -11.25
N ARG A 243 -20.22 14.07 -11.64
CA ARG A 243 -20.21 15.22 -10.70
C ARG A 243 -21.37 15.21 -9.71
N THR A 244 -22.55 14.68 -10.08
CA THR A 244 -23.64 14.48 -9.11
C THR A 244 -23.35 13.34 -8.14
N LEU A 245 -22.82 12.21 -8.62
CA LEU A 245 -22.46 11.08 -7.76
C LEU A 245 -21.33 11.44 -6.79
N GLN A 246 -20.32 12.19 -7.24
CA GLN A 246 -19.23 12.67 -6.38
C GLN A 246 -19.71 13.62 -5.27
N ARG A 247 -20.75 14.43 -5.52
CA ARG A 247 -21.37 15.27 -4.47
C ARG A 247 -22.16 14.44 -3.46
N LEU A 248 -23.03 13.55 -3.94
CA LEU A 248 -23.78 12.64 -3.08
C LEU A 248 -22.87 11.72 -2.25
N GLU A 249 -21.75 11.27 -2.82
CA GLU A 249 -20.73 10.50 -2.08
C GLU A 249 -20.01 11.37 -1.03
N HIS A 250 -19.70 12.63 -1.35
CA HIS A 250 -19.08 13.54 -0.39
C HIS A 250 -20.04 13.89 0.76
N GLU A 251 -21.31 14.17 0.45
CA GLU A 251 -22.39 14.41 1.42
C GLU A 251 -22.56 13.20 2.34
N ALA A 252 -22.72 11.99 1.79
CA ALA A 252 -22.82 10.75 2.59
C ALA A 252 -21.55 10.46 3.42
N ARG A 253 -20.35 10.83 2.93
CA ARG A 253 -19.11 10.74 3.72
C ARG A 253 -19.11 11.72 4.89
N CYS A 254 -19.64 12.93 4.71
CA CYS A 254 -19.81 13.90 5.79
C CYS A 254 -20.82 13.41 6.84
N ASP A 255 -22.01 12.96 6.43
CA ASP A 255 -23.03 12.40 7.33
C ASP A 255 -22.47 11.24 8.18
N LEU A 256 -21.73 10.33 7.54
CA LEU A 256 -21.07 9.21 8.23
C LEU A 256 -19.96 9.69 9.18
N GLN A 257 -19.19 10.71 8.81
CA GLN A 257 -18.12 11.25 9.66
C GLN A 257 -18.69 12.01 10.88
N GLU A 258 -19.76 12.78 10.72
CA GLU A 258 -20.50 13.40 11.84
C GLU A 258 -21.09 12.33 12.76
N ARG A 259 -21.67 11.26 12.19
CA ARG A 259 -22.21 10.15 12.97
C ARG A 259 -21.13 9.37 13.72
N VAL A 260 -19.93 9.20 13.15
CA VAL A 260 -18.77 8.63 13.85
C VAL A 260 -18.36 9.52 15.01
N GLN A 261 -18.17 10.82 14.80
CA GLN A 261 -17.81 11.77 15.88
C GLN A 261 -18.85 11.80 17.00
N GLN A 262 -20.15 11.71 16.68
CA GLN A 262 -21.22 11.62 17.67
C GLN A 262 -21.14 10.33 18.50
N LEU A 263 -20.83 9.19 17.88
CA LEU A 263 -20.66 7.91 18.56
C LEU A 263 -19.37 7.87 19.40
N GLU A 264 -18.27 8.44 18.91
CA GLU A 264 -17.03 8.63 19.67
C GLU A 264 -17.27 9.50 20.91
N GLY A 265 -18.05 10.57 20.77
CA GLY A 265 -18.51 11.39 21.90
C GLY A 265 -19.28 10.57 22.94
N GLN A 266 -20.28 9.79 22.52
CA GLN A 266 -21.07 8.92 23.41
C GLN A 266 -20.22 7.83 24.08
N ILE A 267 -19.24 7.26 23.37
CA ILE A 267 -18.28 6.30 23.93
C ILE A 267 -17.37 6.98 24.99
N SER A 268 -16.95 8.23 24.75
CA SER A 268 -16.15 8.99 25.73
C SER A 268 -16.94 9.32 27.00
N GLU A 269 -18.21 9.72 26.87
CA GLU A 269 -19.10 10.02 27.99
C GLU A 269 -19.42 8.77 28.81
N THR A 270 -19.84 7.68 28.16
CA THR A 270 -20.13 6.41 28.82
C THR A 270 -18.90 5.81 29.50
N ARG A 271 -17.69 5.99 28.93
CA ARG A 271 -16.44 5.64 29.60
C ARG A 271 -16.20 6.46 30.87
N VAL A 272 -16.39 7.79 30.83
CA VAL A 272 -16.28 8.65 32.02
C VAL A 272 -17.31 8.28 33.09
N LEU A 273 -18.52 7.85 32.72
CA LEU A 273 -19.51 7.32 33.66
C LEU A 273 -19.07 5.97 34.26
N LEU A 274 -18.52 5.06 33.46
CA LEU A 274 -17.98 3.79 33.93
C LEU A 274 -16.78 3.96 34.86
N ASP A 275 -15.89 4.93 34.59
CA ASP A 275 -14.76 5.27 35.46
C ASP A 275 -15.24 5.86 36.80
N LYS A 276 -16.32 6.67 36.80
CA LYS A 276 -16.97 7.18 38.02
C LYS A 276 -17.58 6.06 38.86
N GLU A 277 -18.33 5.12 38.26
CA GLU A 277 -18.86 3.96 38.99
C GLU A 277 -17.75 3.02 39.47
N SER A 278 -16.69 2.84 38.67
CA SER A 278 -15.49 2.09 39.09
C SER A 278 -14.79 2.73 40.29
N ALA A 279 -14.72 4.07 40.34
CA ALA A 279 -14.16 4.79 41.49
C ALA A 279 -15.04 4.65 42.74
N LYS A 280 -16.37 4.74 42.61
CA LYS A 280 -17.33 4.45 43.69
C LYS A 280 -17.17 3.03 44.23
N TYR A 281 -17.14 2.04 43.34
CA TYR A 281 -16.94 0.63 43.70
C TYR A 281 -15.63 0.40 44.46
N ARG A 282 -14.49 0.90 43.95
CA ARG A 282 -13.19 0.85 44.66
C ARG A 282 -13.25 1.52 46.03
N SER A 283 -14.04 2.58 46.20
CA SER A 283 -14.22 3.24 47.49
C SER A 283 -15.05 2.39 48.46
N ALA A 284 -16.14 1.77 47.98
CA ALA A 284 -16.94 0.84 48.77
C ALA A 284 -16.14 -0.40 49.20
N CYS A 285 -15.28 -0.95 48.35
CA CYS A 285 -14.35 -2.02 48.71
C CYS A 285 -13.44 -1.63 49.88
N ARG A 286 -12.79 -0.45 49.82
CA ARG A 286 -11.94 0.04 50.92
C ARG A 286 -12.72 0.29 52.22
N GLN A 287 -13.97 0.75 52.13
CA GLN A 287 -14.85 0.89 53.29
C GLN A 287 -15.20 -0.47 53.90
N GLN A 288 -15.47 -1.48 53.06
CA GLN A 288 -15.74 -2.86 53.50
C GLN A 288 -14.49 -3.51 54.12
N GLU A 289 -13.32 -3.34 53.53
CA GLU A 289 -12.03 -3.80 54.07
C GLU A 289 -11.76 -3.15 55.44
N SER A 290 -12.01 -1.84 55.58
CA SER A 290 -11.89 -1.13 56.86
C SER A 290 -12.90 -1.61 57.90
N MET A 291 -14.15 -1.91 57.50
CA MET A 291 -15.16 -2.50 58.37
C MET A 291 -14.72 -3.89 58.87
N GLN A 292 -14.25 -4.75 57.96
CA GLN A 292 -13.77 -6.10 58.28
C GLN A 292 -12.50 -6.08 59.13
N ALA A 293 -11.62 -5.08 58.96
CA ALA A 293 -10.46 -4.88 59.84
C ALA A 293 -10.89 -4.50 61.26
N LYS A 294 -11.87 -3.58 61.40
CA LYS A 294 -12.46 -3.22 62.70
C LYS A 294 -13.18 -4.40 63.36
N GLN A 295 -13.94 -5.18 62.60
CA GLN A 295 -14.59 -6.39 63.10
C GLN A 295 -13.58 -7.42 63.62
N ARG A 296 -12.48 -7.66 62.88
CA ARG A 296 -11.40 -8.56 63.34
C ARG A 296 -10.72 -8.05 64.61
N ALA A 297 -10.35 -6.77 64.67
CA ALA A 297 -9.72 -6.18 65.86
C ALA A 297 -10.67 -6.16 67.09
N LEU A 298 -11.99 -6.06 66.88
CA LEU A 298 -12.98 -6.18 67.95
C LEU A 298 -13.13 -7.64 68.44
N LEU A 299 -13.12 -8.62 67.53
CA LEU A 299 -13.13 -10.05 67.90
C LEU A 299 -11.86 -10.43 68.67
N GLU A 300 -10.70 -9.99 68.18
CA GLU A 300 -9.40 -10.19 68.85
C GLU A 300 -9.39 -9.55 70.26
N ARG A 301 -10.01 -8.37 70.41
CA ARG A 301 -10.19 -7.74 71.73
C ARG A 301 -11.22 -8.44 72.62
N VAL A 302 -12.23 -9.11 72.06
CA VAL A 302 -13.16 -9.95 72.84
C VAL A 302 -12.45 -11.20 73.33
N ASN A 303 -11.70 -11.90 72.47
CA ASN A 303 -10.91 -13.07 72.86
C ASN A 303 -9.97 -12.76 74.02
N VAL A 304 -9.24 -11.63 73.98
CA VAL A 304 -8.36 -11.21 75.09
C VAL A 304 -9.14 -10.92 76.38
N LEU A 305 -10.37 -10.39 76.29
CA LEU A 305 -11.22 -10.17 77.47
C LEU A 305 -11.83 -11.46 78.03
N ASP A 306 -12.02 -12.48 77.19
CA ASP A 306 -12.40 -13.83 77.63
C ASP A 306 -11.20 -14.57 78.23
N GLU A 307 -9.98 -14.41 77.69
CA GLU A 307 -8.71 -14.88 78.28
C GLU A 307 -8.44 -14.22 79.65
N ASP A 308 -8.53 -12.88 79.75
CA ASP A 308 -8.47 -12.11 81.00
C ASP A 308 -9.48 -12.65 82.04
N ARG A 309 -10.69 -13.00 81.57
CA ARG A 309 -11.76 -13.54 82.42
C ARG A 309 -11.46 -14.96 82.90
N GLU A 310 -10.92 -15.83 82.05
CA GLU A 310 -10.50 -17.17 82.44
C GLU A 310 -9.31 -17.14 83.41
N ASP A 311 -8.36 -16.21 83.22
CA ASP A 311 -7.27 -15.96 84.17
C ASP A 311 -7.81 -15.51 85.53
N LEU A 312 -8.74 -14.56 85.56
CA LEU A 312 -9.38 -14.08 86.79
C LEU A 312 -10.25 -15.15 87.47
N GLN A 313 -10.94 -16.00 86.70
CA GLN A 313 -11.70 -17.13 87.25
C GLN A 313 -10.75 -18.15 87.88
N ARG A 314 -9.67 -18.53 87.20
CA ARG A 314 -8.67 -19.45 87.76
C ARG A 314 -8.01 -18.89 89.02
N GLN A 315 -7.68 -17.60 89.05
CA GLN A 315 -7.17 -16.94 90.26
C GLN A 315 -8.19 -16.93 91.41
N LEU A 316 -9.48 -16.76 91.11
CA LEU A 316 -10.56 -16.87 92.09
C LEU A 316 -10.67 -18.30 92.62
N ASP A 317 -10.77 -19.30 91.74
CA ASP A 317 -10.89 -20.72 92.07
C ASP A 317 -9.72 -21.18 92.99
N GLU A 318 -8.47 -20.86 92.62
CA GLU A 318 -7.30 -21.13 93.46
C GLU A 318 -7.36 -20.38 94.81
N SER A 319 -7.96 -19.18 94.86
CA SER A 319 -8.10 -18.43 96.12
C SER A 319 -9.17 -19.02 97.03
N GLU A 320 -10.24 -19.58 96.46
CA GLU A 320 -11.29 -20.29 97.18
C GLU A 320 -10.79 -21.66 97.68
N GLU A 321 -9.97 -22.37 96.89
CA GLU A 321 -9.28 -23.60 97.32
C GLU A 321 -8.33 -23.32 98.50
N ARG A 322 -7.45 -22.32 98.37
CA ARG A 322 -6.59 -21.86 99.48
C ARG A 322 -7.39 -21.46 100.72
N GLN A 323 -8.57 -20.85 100.54
CA GLN A 323 -9.46 -20.50 101.65
C GLN A 323 -10.13 -21.73 102.28
N ALA A 324 -10.48 -22.75 101.49
CA ALA A 324 -11.00 -24.03 101.99
C ALA A 324 -9.92 -24.78 102.79
N ASP A 325 -8.69 -24.87 102.27
CA ASP A 325 -7.54 -25.43 102.97
C ASP A 325 -7.30 -24.75 104.33
N LEU A 326 -7.32 -23.42 104.38
CA LEU A 326 -7.16 -22.66 105.62
C LEU A 326 -8.32 -22.88 106.60
N ARG A 327 -9.57 -23.03 106.11
CA ARG A 327 -10.72 -23.42 106.95
C ARG A 327 -10.53 -24.82 107.54
N ASP A 328 -9.97 -25.77 106.79
CA ASP A 328 -9.77 -27.15 107.23
C ASP A 328 -8.52 -27.35 108.09
N GLN A 329 -7.52 -26.48 107.96
CA GLN A 329 -6.43 -26.33 108.93
C GLN A 329 -6.96 -25.76 110.25
N LEU A 330 -7.76 -24.69 110.20
CA LEU A 330 -8.43 -24.12 111.39
C LEU A 330 -9.34 -25.14 112.08
N ARG A 331 -10.05 -25.98 111.31
CA ARG A 331 -10.89 -27.07 111.82
C ARG A 331 -10.05 -28.10 112.59
N ARG A 332 -8.97 -28.61 111.98
CA ARG A 332 -8.03 -29.55 112.62
C ARG A 332 -7.42 -28.98 113.90
N VAL A 333 -6.94 -27.73 113.88
CA VAL A 333 -6.40 -27.06 115.08
C VAL A 333 -7.46 -26.85 116.17
N ALA A 334 -8.73 -26.64 115.81
CA ALA A 334 -9.83 -26.57 116.78
C ALA A 334 -10.15 -27.95 117.39
N GLU A 335 -10.14 -29.01 116.60
CA GLU A 335 -10.33 -30.40 117.05
C GLU A 335 -9.17 -30.86 117.95
N GLU A 336 -7.92 -30.62 117.56
CA GLU A 336 -6.72 -30.88 118.38
C GLU A 336 -6.77 -30.11 119.72
N LYS A 337 -7.20 -28.85 119.69
CA LYS A 337 -7.36 -28.02 120.88
C LYS A 337 -8.44 -28.54 121.83
N GLU A 338 -9.55 -29.08 121.32
CA GLU A 338 -10.53 -29.78 122.16
C GLU A 338 -10.00 -31.10 122.71
N GLN A 339 -9.26 -31.88 121.92
CA GLN A 339 -8.61 -33.10 122.41
C GLN A 339 -7.61 -32.80 123.54
N GLN A 340 -6.77 -31.77 123.39
CA GLN A 340 -5.84 -31.32 124.44
C GLN A 340 -6.59 -30.81 125.68
N ARG A 341 -7.66 -30.04 125.53
CA ARG A 341 -8.53 -29.63 126.65
C ARG A 341 -9.11 -30.82 127.41
N ALA A 342 -9.61 -31.81 126.69
CA ALA A 342 -10.19 -33.02 127.27
C ALA A 342 -9.13 -33.93 127.94
N GLN A 343 -7.89 -33.91 127.47
CA GLN A 343 -6.75 -34.56 128.16
C GLN A 343 -6.39 -33.80 129.45
N LEU A 344 -6.24 -32.48 129.38
CA LEU A 344 -5.86 -31.63 130.51
C LEU A 344 -6.93 -31.65 131.62
N LEU A 345 -8.22 -31.76 131.26
CA LEU A 345 -9.30 -31.99 132.24
C LEU A 345 -9.11 -33.31 133.00
N LYS A 346 -8.81 -34.42 132.30
CA LYS A 346 -8.58 -35.73 132.92
C LYS A 346 -7.36 -35.74 133.84
N GLU A 347 -6.28 -35.05 133.45
CA GLU A 347 -5.10 -34.88 134.32
C GLU A 347 -5.43 -34.07 135.58
N GLN A 348 -6.29 -33.05 135.45
CA GLN A 348 -6.75 -32.22 136.57
C GLN A 348 -7.69 -32.98 137.53
N ASP A 349 -8.55 -33.86 137.01
CA ASP A 349 -9.37 -34.79 137.80
C ASP A 349 -8.48 -35.80 138.54
N LEU A 350 -7.56 -36.48 137.85
CA LEU A 350 -6.58 -37.41 138.43
C LEU A 350 -5.74 -36.77 139.53
N TYR A 351 -5.26 -35.54 139.32
CA TYR A 351 -4.53 -34.78 140.34
C TYR A 351 -5.40 -34.49 141.57
N SER A 352 -6.69 -34.21 141.36
CA SER A 352 -7.66 -33.95 142.43
C SER A 352 -8.05 -35.21 143.22
N GLU A 353 -8.02 -36.38 142.60
CA GLU A 353 -8.16 -37.67 143.27
C GLU A 353 -6.92 -38.00 144.10
N LEU A 354 -5.73 -37.93 143.50
CA LEU A 354 -4.45 -38.20 144.16
C LEU A 354 -4.21 -37.26 145.37
N HIS A 355 -4.65 -36.00 145.27
CA HIS A 355 -4.57 -35.05 146.39
C HIS A 355 -5.53 -35.41 147.54
N ARG A 356 -6.71 -35.98 147.26
CA ARG A 356 -7.60 -36.51 148.32
C ARG A 356 -6.99 -37.72 149.01
N GLU A 357 -6.42 -38.67 148.26
CA GLU A 357 -5.74 -39.82 148.85
C GLU A 357 -4.60 -39.38 149.78
N LYS A 358 -3.79 -38.39 149.35
CA LYS A 358 -2.75 -37.78 150.17
C LYS A 358 -3.29 -37.23 151.50
N GLN A 359 -4.38 -36.45 151.48
CA GLN A 359 -4.99 -35.90 152.71
C GLN A 359 -5.53 -37.00 153.66
N ILE A 360 -6.08 -38.08 153.10
CA ILE A 360 -6.55 -39.25 153.87
C ILE A 360 -5.37 -39.99 154.52
N LEU A 361 -4.22 -40.08 153.84
CA LEU A 361 -3.00 -40.66 154.40
C LEU A 361 -2.38 -39.77 155.48
N GLU A 362 -2.30 -38.45 155.26
CA GLU A 362 -1.77 -37.48 156.23
C GLU A 362 -2.60 -37.45 157.54
N THR A 363 -3.92 -37.48 157.46
CA THR A 363 -4.80 -37.60 158.64
C THR A 363 -4.66 -38.95 159.36
N ARG A 364 -4.47 -40.06 158.62
CA ARG A 364 -4.16 -41.37 159.23
C ARG A 364 -2.83 -41.36 159.99
N ILE A 365 -1.80 -40.72 159.45
CA ILE A 365 -0.48 -40.59 160.08
C ILE A 365 -0.59 -39.75 161.36
N GLY A 366 -1.31 -38.63 161.34
CA GLY A 366 -1.55 -37.80 162.53
C GLY A 366 -2.25 -38.58 163.66
N ASN A 367 -3.31 -39.32 163.34
CA ASN A 367 -4.01 -40.15 164.34
C ASN A 367 -3.10 -41.23 164.94
N LEU A 368 -2.26 -41.88 164.12
CA LEU A 368 -1.28 -42.84 164.62
C LEU A 368 -0.24 -42.17 165.54
N GLN A 369 0.26 -40.98 165.17
CA GLN A 369 1.19 -40.22 166.01
C GLN A 369 0.59 -39.88 167.38
N ASN A 370 -0.68 -39.45 167.43
CA ASN A 370 -1.37 -39.16 168.69
C ASN A 370 -1.48 -40.40 169.60
N THR A 371 -1.85 -41.57 169.06
CA THR A 371 -1.89 -42.80 169.86
C THR A 371 -0.51 -43.22 170.36
N VAL A 372 0.56 -42.91 169.62
CA VAL A 372 1.95 -43.16 170.03
C VAL A 372 2.43 -42.18 171.10
N THR A 373 1.92 -40.94 171.16
CA THR A 373 2.20 -40.04 172.30
C THR A 373 1.41 -40.43 173.54
N GLU A 374 0.11 -40.73 173.41
CA GLU A 374 -0.73 -41.18 174.54
C GLU A 374 -0.17 -42.45 175.22
N LEU A 375 0.33 -43.40 174.42
CA LEU A 375 0.98 -44.62 174.91
C LEU A 375 2.32 -44.35 175.61
N LYS A 376 3.10 -43.35 175.15
CA LYS A 376 4.36 -42.95 175.82
C LYS A 376 4.10 -42.29 177.16
N GLU A 377 3.16 -41.34 177.20
CA GLU A 377 2.75 -40.65 178.43
C GLU A 377 2.25 -41.64 179.50
N HIS A 378 1.55 -42.71 179.10
CA HIS A 378 1.18 -43.80 180.00
C HIS A 378 2.38 -44.60 180.52
N VAL A 379 3.41 -44.84 179.70
CA VAL A 379 4.63 -45.54 180.14
C VAL A 379 5.45 -44.68 181.10
N ASP A 380 5.66 -43.40 180.77
CA ASP A 380 6.42 -42.46 181.59
C ASP A 380 5.74 -42.24 182.97
N ALA A 381 4.42 -42.11 182.99
CA ALA A 381 3.64 -41.98 184.23
C ALA A 381 3.67 -43.25 185.12
N LEU A 382 3.85 -44.44 184.54
CA LEU A 382 4.05 -45.68 185.30
C LEU A 382 5.47 -45.77 185.85
N GLN A 383 6.49 -45.40 185.07
CA GLN A 383 7.90 -45.47 185.50
C GLN A 383 8.21 -44.48 186.64
N GLU A 384 7.74 -43.24 186.57
CA GLU A 384 8.04 -42.26 187.65
C GLU A 384 7.26 -42.59 188.94
N ARG A 385 6.09 -43.23 188.84
CA ARG A 385 5.38 -43.81 190.00
C ARG A 385 6.17 -44.94 190.65
N GLU A 386 6.74 -45.85 189.87
CA GLU A 386 7.57 -46.95 190.37
C GLU A 386 8.85 -46.40 191.05
N ARG A 387 9.49 -45.40 190.43
CA ARG A 387 10.68 -44.73 190.95
C ARG A 387 10.44 -44.03 192.31
N LEU A 388 9.33 -43.31 192.45
CA LEU A 388 8.99 -42.62 193.70
C LEU A 388 8.72 -43.58 194.86
N LEU A 389 8.12 -44.75 194.59
CA LEU A 389 7.87 -45.80 195.58
C LEU A 389 9.16 -46.44 196.14
N VAL A 390 10.28 -46.39 195.41
CA VAL A 390 11.58 -46.94 195.85
C VAL A 390 12.39 -45.92 196.65
N ALA A 391 12.29 -44.63 196.32
CA ALA A 391 13.15 -43.60 196.91
C ALA A 391 12.73 -43.15 198.33
N PHE A 392 11.43 -43.22 198.67
CA PHE A 392 10.89 -42.72 199.94
C PHE A 392 9.83 -43.67 200.52
N PRO A 393 10.22 -44.62 201.39
CA PRO A 393 9.27 -45.53 202.05
C PRO A 393 8.17 -44.80 202.83
N GLU A 394 8.50 -43.63 203.39
CA GLU A 394 7.60 -42.75 204.16
C GLU A 394 6.67 -41.89 203.27
N LEU A 395 6.82 -41.93 201.94
CA LEU A 395 5.83 -41.37 200.99
C LEU A 395 4.82 -42.43 200.49
N SER A 396 4.69 -43.54 201.23
CA SER A 396 3.44 -44.30 201.26
C SER A 396 2.33 -43.45 201.91
N PRO A 397 1.08 -43.41 201.39
CA PRO A 397 0.11 -42.38 201.79
C PRO A 397 -0.40 -42.46 203.25
N PRO A 398 -0.40 -41.34 204.01
CA PRO A 398 -0.99 -41.28 205.35
C PRO A 398 -2.46 -40.76 205.35
N THR A 399 -3.39 -41.63 204.95
CA THR A 399 -4.85 -41.54 205.23
C THR A 399 -5.36 -42.97 205.36
N GLN A 400 -6.03 -43.41 206.44
CA GLN A 400 -6.73 -42.67 207.51
C GLN A 400 -6.83 -43.55 208.80
N ASP A 401 -6.63 -42.95 210.00
CA ASP A 401 -7.10 -43.35 211.38
C ASP A 401 -6.79 -44.79 211.91
N GLN A 402 -6.71 -45.12 213.23
CA GLN A 402 -6.69 -44.43 214.55
C GLN A 402 -6.15 -45.40 215.66
N PRO A 403 -6.01 -45.02 216.96
CA PRO A 403 -5.76 -45.95 218.09
C PRO A 403 -6.99 -46.85 218.38
N GLN A 404 -6.85 -48.10 218.85
CA GLN A 404 -6.57 -48.54 220.24
C GLN A 404 -7.53 -48.03 221.35
N THR A 405 -8.66 -48.71 221.55
CA THR A 405 -9.34 -49.05 222.84
C THR A 405 -10.65 -49.81 222.56
N THR A 406 -11.10 -50.74 223.42
CA THR A 406 -12.17 -51.69 223.04
C THR A 406 -13.50 -51.41 223.75
N GLY A 407 -14.53 -51.04 222.97
CA GLY A 407 -15.83 -50.59 223.49
C GLY A 407 -16.71 -51.64 224.20
N ASN A 408 -16.39 -52.94 224.11
CA ASN A 408 -16.97 -53.95 225.00
C ASN A 408 -16.03 -54.14 226.20
N VAL A 409 -16.36 -53.47 227.31
CA VAL A 409 -15.50 -53.30 228.49
C VAL A 409 -15.08 -54.64 229.13
N LEU A 410 -15.90 -55.68 229.06
CA LEU A 410 -15.54 -57.02 229.54
C LEU A 410 -14.43 -57.68 228.69
N LEU A 411 -14.44 -57.40 227.39
CA LEU A 411 -13.54 -58.00 226.40
C LEU A 411 -12.15 -57.35 226.45
N ASP A 412 -12.08 -56.02 226.61
CA ASP A 412 -10.81 -55.32 226.89
C ASP A 412 -10.23 -55.80 228.23
N MET A 413 -11.06 -55.91 229.29
CA MET A 413 -10.63 -56.39 230.60
C MET A 413 -10.03 -57.80 230.56
N GLU A 414 -10.64 -58.76 229.86
CA GLU A 414 -10.11 -60.13 229.82
C GLU A 414 -8.79 -60.21 229.02
N GLN A 415 -8.68 -59.47 227.93
CA GLN A 415 -7.47 -59.41 227.12
C GLN A 415 -6.34 -58.66 227.83
N GLN A 416 -6.67 -57.61 228.59
CA GLN A 416 -5.77 -56.90 229.50
C GLN A 416 -5.32 -57.79 230.69
N LEU A 417 -6.19 -58.69 231.18
CA LEU A 417 -5.85 -59.70 232.19
C LEU A 417 -4.80 -60.70 231.68
N ARG A 418 -4.95 -61.18 230.44
CA ARG A 418 -3.96 -62.08 229.81
C ARG A 418 -2.67 -61.35 229.45
N ALA A 419 -2.75 -60.11 228.97
CA ALA A 419 -1.57 -59.27 228.76
C ALA A 419 -0.81 -59.00 230.08
N ASN A 420 -1.52 -58.78 231.18
CA ASN A 420 -0.93 -58.71 232.52
C ASN A 420 -0.31 -60.04 232.95
N ASN A 421 -0.89 -61.20 232.60
CA ASN A 421 -0.29 -62.51 232.87
C ASN A 421 1.03 -62.71 232.07
N THR A 422 1.06 -62.36 230.78
CA THR A 422 2.32 -62.34 229.99
C THR A 422 3.31 -61.33 230.55
N ARG A 423 2.87 -60.15 231.00
CA ARG A 423 3.72 -59.14 231.64
C ARG A 423 4.26 -59.60 232.99
N ILE A 424 3.49 -60.36 233.77
CA ILE A 424 3.96 -61.03 234.99
C ILE A 424 5.01 -62.07 234.62
N GLN A 425 4.76 -62.97 233.66
CA GLN A 425 5.77 -63.96 233.24
C GLN A 425 7.05 -63.32 232.70
N VAL A 426 6.95 -62.21 231.96
CA VAL A 426 8.12 -61.44 231.52
C VAL A 426 8.81 -60.77 232.71
N LEU A 427 8.09 -60.15 233.64
CA LEU A 427 8.66 -59.55 234.85
C LEU A 427 9.22 -60.61 235.83
N GLU A 428 8.72 -61.84 235.86
CA GLU A 428 9.26 -62.96 236.62
C GLU A 428 10.53 -63.49 235.96
N LYS A 429 10.57 -63.55 234.63
CA LYS A 429 11.75 -63.94 233.85
C LYS A 429 12.82 -62.85 233.80
N GLU A 430 12.45 -61.59 233.83
CA GLU A 430 13.32 -60.44 234.02
C GLU A 430 13.77 -60.32 235.48
N ASN A 431 12.92 -60.59 236.48
CA ASN A 431 13.38 -60.77 237.87
C ASN A 431 14.31 -61.97 238.01
N SER A 432 14.09 -63.06 237.28
CA SER A 432 15.02 -64.20 237.22
C SER A 432 16.33 -63.82 236.54
N THR A 433 16.30 -62.93 235.55
CA THR A 433 17.47 -62.41 234.85
C THR A 433 18.19 -61.31 235.65
N LEU A 434 17.47 -60.56 236.48
CA LEU A 434 18.00 -59.59 237.46
C LEU A 434 18.58 -60.30 238.67
N HIS A 435 17.95 -61.38 239.17
CA HIS A 435 18.59 -62.29 240.12
C HIS A 435 19.83 -62.93 239.49
N GLY A 436 19.75 -63.46 238.27
CA GLY A 436 20.88 -64.04 237.57
C GLY A 436 21.99 -63.02 237.21
N SER A 437 21.68 -61.73 237.11
CA SER A 437 22.67 -60.66 236.91
C SER A 437 23.15 -60.00 238.20
N LEU A 438 22.41 -60.13 239.31
CA LEU A 438 22.88 -59.93 240.68
C LEU A 438 23.80 -61.08 241.13
N GLU A 439 23.50 -62.31 240.72
CA GLU A 439 24.39 -63.47 240.85
C GLU A 439 25.65 -63.26 240.00
N LYS A 440 25.51 -62.73 238.78
CA LYS A 440 26.67 -62.24 238.00
C LYS A 440 27.26 -60.93 238.53
N LEU A 441 26.68 -60.21 239.48
CA LEU A 441 27.37 -59.15 240.23
C LEU A 441 28.19 -59.75 241.38
N ARG A 442 27.70 -60.82 242.03
CA ARG A 442 28.48 -61.64 242.99
C ARG A 442 29.58 -62.45 242.31
N GLN A 443 29.39 -62.89 241.07
CA GLN A 443 30.39 -63.60 240.26
C GLN A 443 31.18 -62.67 239.31
N ARG A 444 30.78 -61.40 239.14
CA ARG A 444 31.61 -60.27 238.61
C ARG A 444 32.29 -59.45 239.71
N ALA A 445 32.09 -59.84 240.96
CA ALA A 445 33.26 -59.99 241.80
C ALA A 445 34.30 -61.01 241.20
N GLN A 446 34.17 -61.41 239.87
CA GLN A 446 35.11 -61.78 238.74
C GLN A 446 34.91 -61.24 237.21
N GLN A 447 34.01 -61.73 236.27
CA GLN A 447 34.22 -61.79 234.74
C GLN A 447 33.30 -61.00 233.64
N HIS A 448 33.25 -61.36 232.30
CA HIS A 448 33.17 -60.51 231.01
C HIS A 448 31.86 -60.48 230.05
N ALA A 449 31.92 -60.10 228.70
CA ALA A 449 30.80 -59.89 227.66
C ALA A 449 31.17 -59.72 226.10
N SER A 450 30.21 -59.64 225.08
CA SER A 450 30.40 -59.67 223.54
C SER A 450 29.29 -59.07 222.54
N THR A 451 29.48 -59.00 221.16
CA THR A 451 28.60 -58.43 220.00
C THR A 451 28.83 -59.11 218.57
N GLY A 452 28.32 -58.89 217.28
CA GLY A 452 27.41 -58.07 216.35
C GLY A 452 27.64 -58.45 214.79
N ALA A 453 27.11 -58.03 213.57
CA ALA A 453 25.97 -57.29 212.86
C ALA A 453 25.98 -57.41 211.23
N SER A 454 24.97 -57.01 210.35
CA SER A 454 24.84 -57.33 208.83
C SER A 454 23.98 -56.43 207.78
N PRO A 455 24.18 -56.39 206.38
CA PRO A 455 23.41 -55.58 205.31
C PRO A 455 23.17 -56.06 203.77
N GLN A 456 22.32 -55.42 202.86
CA GLN A 456 22.17 -55.53 201.30
C GLN A 456 21.14 -54.50 200.59
N GLN A 457 20.69 -54.29 199.29
CA GLN A 457 20.75 -54.68 197.77
C GLN A 457 20.26 -53.48 196.77
N THR A 458 19.73 -53.33 195.47
CA THR A 458 19.05 -54.00 194.23
C THR A 458 19.26 -53.35 192.73
N SER A 459 18.26 -53.16 191.76
CA SER A 459 18.37 -53.05 190.19
C SER A 459 17.30 -52.23 189.26
N GLY A 460 17.34 -52.15 187.85
CA GLY A 460 16.39 -51.41 186.85
C GLY A 460 16.43 -51.61 185.23
N ILE A 461 15.60 -50.96 184.30
CA ILE A 461 15.34 -51.27 182.78
C ILE A 461 14.69 -50.22 181.69
N SER A 462 14.56 -50.53 180.32
CA SER A 462 13.82 -49.90 179.08
C SER A 462 14.52 -48.99 177.94
N LEU A 463 13.86 -48.40 176.87
CA LEU A 463 14.45 -47.83 175.55
C LEU A 463 13.70 -46.64 174.76
N PRO A 464 14.31 -45.48 174.32
CA PRO A 464 13.91 -44.69 173.07
C PRO A 464 14.88 -43.63 172.31
N SER A 465 14.58 -43.27 171.02
CA SER A 465 14.65 -41.96 170.22
C SER A 465 15.89 -41.06 169.74
N THR A 466 15.92 -40.69 168.41
CA THR A 466 16.23 -39.35 167.70
C THR A 466 17.65 -38.64 167.63
N PRO A 467 18.00 -37.52 166.87
CA PRO A 467 17.45 -36.72 165.68
C PRO A 467 18.43 -36.09 164.57
N LEU A 468 17.88 -35.43 163.50
CA LEU A 468 18.22 -34.12 162.76
C LEU A 468 19.28 -33.82 161.59
N GLU A 469 18.80 -33.09 160.54
CA GLU A 469 19.28 -31.82 159.80
C GLU A 469 20.16 -31.63 158.49
N LYS A 470 19.75 -30.64 157.62
CA LYS A 470 20.44 -29.73 156.59
C LYS A 470 21.07 -30.29 155.24
N GLN A 471 21.33 -29.58 154.10
CA GLN A 471 21.16 -28.17 153.55
C GLN A 471 21.32 -28.01 151.97
N GLN A 472 20.76 -26.93 151.35
CA GLN A 472 21.19 -26.10 150.14
C GLN A 472 21.42 -26.70 148.70
N SER A 473 21.59 -25.95 147.56
CA SER A 473 20.85 -24.81 146.90
C SER A 473 21.45 -24.32 145.52
N ALA A 474 20.63 -23.67 144.63
CA ALA A 474 20.95 -22.67 143.55
C ALA A 474 21.11 -23.07 142.02
N PRO A 475 20.90 -22.13 141.01
CA PRO A 475 20.64 -22.40 139.55
C PRO A 475 21.51 -21.57 138.53
N THR A 476 21.18 -21.50 137.19
CA THR A 476 21.40 -20.31 136.26
C THR A 476 21.05 -20.43 134.72
N GLN A 477 20.33 -19.41 134.17
CA GLN A 477 20.26 -18.79 132.79
C GLN A 477 19.74 -19.43 131.45
N MET A 478 19.57 -18.54 130.43
CA MET A 478 18.93 -18.67 129.10
C MET A 478 19.83 -18.09 127.96
N HIS A 479 19.44 -18.14 126.67
CA HIS A 479 19.73 -17.07 125.67
C HIS A 479 18.89 -17.16 124.35
N SER A 480 18.93 -16.09 123.53
CA SER A 480 18.38 -15.91 122.15
C SER A 480 19.51 -15.26 121.27
N PRO A 481 19.37 -14.58 120.07
CA PRO A 481 18.19 -14.08 119.31
C PRO A 481 18.31 -14.06 117.73
N LEU A 482 17.44 -13.24 117.11
CA LEU A 482 17.28 -12.70 115.73
C LEU A 482 18.53 -12.34 114.87
N GLU A 483 18.35 -12.20 113.53
CA GLU A 483 18.65 -10.95 112.75
C GLU A 483 18.22 -10.97 111.24
N SER A 484 18.46 -9.85 110.49
CA SER A 484 18.32 -9.63 109.02
C SER A 484 16.89 -9.45 108.42
N SER A 485 16.65 -8.78 107.27
CA SER A 485 17.47 -7.88 106.39
C SER A 485 16.57 -6.91 105.53
N SER A 486 16.98 -6.48 104.30
CA SER A 486 16.60 -5.19 103.66
C SER A 486 16.65 -5.16 102.10
N ASP A 487 16.39 -3.96 101.52
CA ASP A 487 16.80 -3.41 100.19
C ASP A 487 15.81 -3.31 99.01
N ALA A 488 16.12 -2.35 98.11
CA ALA A 488 15.21 -1.29 97.66
C ALA A 488 15.68 -0.44 96.44
N ARG A 489 14.75 0.34 95.85
CA ARG A 489 14.91 1.71 95.27
C ARG A 489 15.49 1.95 93.84
N ALA A 490 14.64 2.59 92.98
CA ALA A 490 14.95 3.49 91.83
C ALA A 490 15.69 2.90 90.58
N GLY A 491 15.72 3.54 89.39
CA GLY A 491 14.89 4.65 88.86
C GLY A 491 15.53 5.49 87.72
N PHE A 492 14.70 5.95 86.76
CA PHE A 492 14.87 7.11 85.83
C PHE A 492 15.93 7.16 84.67
N ASN A 493 15.41 7.44 83.46
CA ASN A 493 15.70 8.59 82.56
C ASN A 493 16.55 8.50 81.25
N ASN A 494 16.05 9.26 80.25
CA ASN A 494 16.72 9.88 79.07
C ASN A 494 17.22 8.95 77.94
N ARG A 495 17.22 9.31 76.63
CA ARG A 495 16.91 10.54 75.84
C ARG A 495 16.05 10.15 74.61
N GLY A 496 15.39 11.00 73.82
CA GLY A 496 15.25 12.48 73.84
C GLY A 496 15.88 13.19 72.62
N LYS A 497 15.05 13.74 71.71
CA LYS A 497 15.38 14.92 70.87
C LYS A 497 14.14 15.55 70.20
N GLU A 498 14.26 16.84 69.89
CA GLU A 498 13.20 17.75 69.40
C GLU A 498 13.34 17.95 67.85
N ALA A 499 12.59 18.80 67.11
CA ALA A 499 11.65 19.87 67.45
C ALA A 499 10.70 20.23 66.27
N ARG A 500 9.60 20.97 66.56
CA ARG A 500 8.83 21.93 65.70
C ARG A 500 8.40 21.51 64.27
N GLY A 501 7.17 21.69 63.81
CA GLY A 501 5.92 22.23 64.41
C GLY A 501 5.29 23.35 63.54
N GLY A 502 3.95 23.43 63.49
CA GLY A 502 3.20 24.60 63.00
C GLY A 502 2.34 24.44 61.73
N ASP A 503 1.13 23.92 61.90
CA ASP A 503 -0.16 24.36 61.33
C ASP A 503 -0.40 24.68 59.81
N ARG A 504 -1.49 24.05 59.33
CA ARG A 504 -2.57 24.54 58.41
C ARG A 504 -2.49 24.35 56.88
N ASP A 505 -3.30 23.39 56.45
CA ASP A 505 -4.44 23.51 55.51
C ASP A 505 -4.22 24.15 54.11
N LEU A 506 -4.29 23.31 53.07
CA LEU A 506 -5.49 23.22 52.19
C LEU A 506 -5.40 21.98 51.25
N GLU A 507 -6.53 21.59 50.64
CA GLU A 507 -6.73 20.39 49.80
C GLU A 507 -6.28 20.56 48.32
N PRO A 508 -6.18 19.48 47.51
CA PRO A 508 -5.30 19.41 46.34
C PRO A 508 -5.95 19.54 44.96
N GLU A 509 -5.12 19.72 43.92
CA GLU A 509 -5.41 19.30 42.53
C GLU A 509 -4.22 18.51 41.91
N ALA A 510 -4.45 17.91 40.74
CA ALA A 510 -3.82 16.67 40.28
C ALA A 510 -2.40 16.75 39.69
N LEU A 511 -1.76 15.58 39.60
CA LEU A 511 -0.47 15.33 38.92
C LEU A 511 -0.57 15.47 37.38
N GLY A 512 0.55 15.87 36.76
CA GLY A 512 0.84 15.69 35.34
C GLY A 512 2.34 15.59 35.12
N ASP A 513 2.85 14.43 34.71
CA ASP A 513 4.26 14.07 34.92
C ASP A 513 5.22 14.42 33.75
N ARG A 514 6.52 14.38 34.03
CA ARG A 514 7.62 14.64 33.08
C ARG A 514 8.02 13.38 32.30
N VAL A 515 8.70 13.58 31.16
CA VAL A 515 10.11 13.19 30.88
C VAL A 515 10.37 13.11 29.36
N SER A 516 11.55 13.54 28.92
CA SER A 516 12.05 13.45 27.54
C SER A 516 12.82 12.16 27.29
N ALA A 517 12.87 11.65 26.04
CA ALA A 517 14.13 11.40 25.30
C ALA A 517 13.99 10.53 24.02
N ALA A 518 14.94 10.76 23.10
CA ALA A 518 15.55 9.82 22.14
C ALA A 518 14.75 9.22 20.96
N THR A 519 15.47 9.14 19.83
CA THR A 519 15.13 8.48 18.56
C THR A 519 15.33 6.97 18.60
N PRO A 520 14.77 6.22 17.63
CA PRO A 520 15.66 5.62 16.63
C PRO A 520 15.19 5.76 15.17
N SER A 521 16.08 5.38 14.24
CA SER A 521 15.96 5.57 12.79
C SER A 521 14.94 4.66 12.09
N SER A 522 14.47 5.07 10.90
CA SER A 522 13.94 4.17 9.87
C SER A 522 14.34 4.65 8.46
N LEU A 523 14.24 3.77 7.46
CA LEU A 523 14.94 3.86 6.17
C LEU A 523 14.19 4.69 5.11
N GLN A 524 14.93 5.52 4.39
CA GLN A 524 14.43 6.36 3.30
C GLN A 524 14.51 5.64 1.95
N VAL A 525 13.43 4.98 1.53
CA VAL A 525 13.34 4.36 0.19
C VAL A 525 12.89 5.38 -0.85
N HIS A 526 13.82 5.80 -1.70
CA HIS A 526 13.59 6.80 -2.75
C HIS A 526 12.97 6.17 -4.01
N VAL A 527 11.64 6.18 -4.12
CA VAL A 527 10.91 5.72 -5.31
C VAL A 527 10.85 6.85 -6.34
N GLN A 528 11.59 6.71 -7.45
CA GLN A 528 11.52 7.64 -8.58
C GLN A 528 10.32 7.31 -9.48
N SER A 529 9.43 8.28 -9.70
CA SER A 529 8.31 8.15 -10.64
C SER A 529 8.79 8.27 -12.09
N LEU A 530 8.89 7.14 -12.78
CA LEU A 530 9.09 7.09 -14.23
C LEU A 530 7.83 7.59 -14.95
N HIS A 531 7.96 8.67 -15.72
CA HIS A 531 6.90 9.14 -16.63
C HIS A 531 6.85 8.25 -17.87
N LEU A 532 5.90 7.30 -17.92
CA LEU A 532 5.55 6.58 -19.14
C LEU A 532 4.52 7.38 -19.94
N ASN A 533 4.94 7.95 -21.06
CA ASN A 533 4.07 8.73 -21.94
C ASN A 533 3.61 7.87 -23.14
N THR A 534 2.43 7.27 -23.05
CA THR A 534 1.88 6.32 -24.03
C THR A 534 1.06 7.02 -25.13
N GLY A 535 1.75 7.52 -26.16
CA GLY A 535 1.14 7.98 -27.40
C GLY A 535 1.10 6.88 -28.48
N ALA A 536 -0.06 6.26 -28.72
CA ALA A 536 -0.24 5.24 -29.75
C ALA A 536 -1.19 5.71 -30.87
N THR A 537 -0.78 5.61 -32.13
CA THR A 537 -1.61 5.83 -33.33
C THR A 537 -1.48 4.66 -34.31
N VAL A 538 -2.55 4.36 -35.05
CA VAL A 538 -2.87 2.98 -35.43
C VAL A 538 -2.90 2.71 -36.95
N ALA A 539 -2.21 1.63 -37.33
CA ALA A 539 -2.42 0.71 -38.47
C ALA A 539 -2.74 1.21 -39.90
N LYS A 540 -1.88 0.77 -40.85
CA LYS A 540 -2.22 -0.08 -42.02
C LYS A 540 -0.93 -0.46 -42.77
N GLY A 541 -0.73 -1.66 -43.31
CA GLY A 541 -1.52 -2.90 -43.20
C GLY A 541 -1.18 -3.93 -44.30
N ARG A 542 -1.90 -5.07 -44.28
CA ARG A 542 -1.96 -6.13 -45.32
C ARG A 542 -0.79 -7.14 -45.37
N ALA A 543 -1.08 -8.38 -44.98
CA ALA A 543 -0.19 -9.53 -45.08
C ALA A 543 -0.17 -10.16 -46.50
N LYS A 544 0.84 -10.97 -46.79
CA LYS A 544 0.89 -11.84 -47.98
C LYS A 544 1.72 -13.11 -47.73
N THR A 545 1.11 -14.12 -47.13
CA THR A 545 1.71 -15.44 -46.85
C THR A 545 1.21 -16.49 -47.85
N HIS A 546 2.08 -16.97 -48.73
CA HIS A 546 1.81 -18.18 -49.51
C HIS A 546 2.39 -19.39 -48.79
N SER A 547 1.52 -20.32 -48.40
CA SER A 547 1.89 -21.64 -47.89
C SER A 547 0.90 -22.67 -48.43
N ALA A 548 1.34 -23.50 -49.36
CA ALA A 548 0.55 -24.59 -49.94
C ALA A 548 1.44 -25.84 -50.01
N SER A 549 0.96 -26.96 -49.47
CA SER A 549 1.65 -28.25 -49.59
C SER A 549 0.69 -29.42 -49.34
N VAL A 550 0.98 -30.55 -49.97
CA VAL A 550 0.40 -31.90 -49.80
C VAL A 550 -1.08 -32.11 -50.14
N GLY A 551 -1.33 -33.00 -51.12
CA GLY A 551 -2.40 -34.01 -50.98
C GLY A 551 -3.31 -34.25 -52.18
N GLY A 552 -3.36 -35.50 -52.68
CA GLY A 552 -4.47 -36.03 -53.49
C GLY A 552 -4.11 -36.47 -54.92
N SER A 553 -4.25 -37.77 -55.21
CA SER A 553 -3.96 -38.37 -56.53
C SER A 553 -5.24 -38.88 -57.22
N ASN A 554 -5.14 -39.08 -58.55
CA ASN A 554 -6.07 -39.84 -59.43
C ASN A 554 -7.43 -39.16 -59.69
N TYR A 555 -7.91 -39.04 -60.94
CA TYR A 555 -8.31 -40.21 -61.74
C TYR A 555 -8.21 -40.05 -63.28
N ARG A 556 -8.54 -41.13 -64.00
CA ARG A 556 -8.50 -41.27 -65.47
C ARG A 556 -9.74 -40.73 -66.20
N ARG A 557 -9.54 -40.36 -67.48
CA ARG A 557 -10.46 -40.48 -68.64
C ARG A 557 -11.93 -40.04 -68.43
N LYS A 558 -12.32 -39.00 -69.18
CA LYS A 558 -12.81 -39.23 -70.55
C LYS A 558 -12.44 -38.08 -71.46
#